data_AF-A0A955G6M3-F1
#
_entry.id   AF-A0A955G6M3-F1
#
_cell.length_a   1.000
_cell.length_b   1.000
_cell.length_c   1.000
_cell.angle_alpha   90.00
_cell.angle_beta   90.00
_cell.angle_gamma   90.00
#
_symmetry.space_group_name_H-M   'P 1'
#
loop_
_entity.id
_entity.type
_entity.pdbx_description
1 polymer ?
#
loop_
_entity_poly.entity_id
_entity_poly.type
_entity_poly.pdbx_seq_one_letter_code
_entity_poly.pdbx_strand_id
1 'polypeptide(L)' 'DVHDSLGSPRYFRSGMVLTVEPGIYVPEEGIGVRIEDDILITETGYENLSRGLSTAL' A
#
# COMPACT_ATOMS: atom_id res chain seq x y z
N ASP A 1 -9.88 6.13 9.98
CA ASP A 1 -8.65 6.94 10.19
C ASP A 1 -7.76 6.76 8.96
N VAL A 2 -6.74 7.58 8.74
CA VAL A 2 -5.74 7.30 7.68
C VAL A 2 -4.84 6.14 8.09
N HIS A 3 -4.42 6.10 9.36
CA HIS A 3 -3.67 4.99 9.93
C HIS A 3 -4.60 4.15 10.80
N ASP A 4 -5.53 3.46 10.15
CA ASP A 4 -6.50 2.64 10.87
C ASP A 4 -5.83 1.43 11.54
N SER A 5 -6.30 1.07 12.74
CA SER A 5 -5.72 -0.04 13.48
C SER A 5 -6.30 -1.36 12.97
N LEU A 6 -5.45 -2.19 12.36
CA LEU A 6 -5.80 -3.57 12.04
C LEU A 6 -5.74 -4.49 13.28
N GLY A 7 -5.35 -3.97 14.44
CA GLY A 7 -5.03 -4.77 15.63
C GLY A 7 -3.68 -5.48 15.49
N SER A 8 -3.63 -6.78 15.81
CA SER A 8 -2.42 -7.61 15.65
C SER A 8 -2.73 -8.90 14.88
N PRO A 9 -3.19 -8.81 13.62
CA PRO A 9 -3.50 -9.97 12.83
C PRO A 9 -2.22 -10.68 12.41
N ARG A 10 -2.17 -12.00 12.57
CA ARG A 10 -1.06 -12.83 12.06
C ARG A 10 -1.11 -13.05 10.55
N TYR A 11 -2.31 -12.93 9.97
CA TYR A 11 -2.61 -13.15 8.55
C TYR A 11 -3.63 -12.13 8.08
N PHE A 12 -3.56 -11.75 6.81
CA PHE A 12 -4.59 -10.94 6.16
C PHE A 12 -5.91 -11.70 6.10
N ARG A 13 -7.01 -10.94 6.18
CA ARG A 13 -8.38 -11.46 6.09
C ARG A 13 -9.13 -10.64 5.06
N SER A 14 -10.03 -11.30 4.33
CA SER A 14 -10.94 -10.64 3.38
C SER A 14 -11.66 -9.47 4.06
N GLY A 15 -11.77 -8.35 3.36
CA GLY A 15 -12.35 -7.09 3.84
C GLY A 15 -11.37 -6.14 4.54
N MET A 16 -10.13 -6.57 4.82
CA MET A 16 -9.09 -5.64 5.27
C MET A 16 -8.68 -4.69 4.14
N VAL A 17 -8.48 -3.41 4.48
CA VAL A 17 -7.90 -2.40 3.59
C VAL A 17 -6.61 -1.90 4.21
N LEU A 18 -5.55 -1.79 3.40
CA LEU A 18 -4.23 -1.34 3.83
C LEU A 18 -3.48 -0.66 2.68
N THR A 19 -2.49 0.15 3.03
CA THR A 19 -1.53 0.72 2.07
C THR A 19 -0.42 -0.27 1.75
N VAL A 20 0.09 -0.22 0.53
CA VAL A 20 1.36 -0.83 0.13
C VAL A 20 2.26 0.27 -0.40
N GLU A 21 3.27 0.65 0.39
CA GLU A 21 3.95 1.95 0.26
C GLU A 21 5.50 1.87 0.23
N PRO A 22 6.12 1.08 -0.67
CA PRO A 22 7.58 1.02 -0.79
C PRO A 22 8.19 2.37 -1.16
N GLY A 23 9.31 2.72 -0.52
CA GLY A 23 10.08 3.92 -0.83
C GLY A 23 11.59 3.71 -0.78
N ILE A 24 12.31 4.48 -1.60
CA ILE A 24 13.76 4.61 -1.61
C ILE A 24 14.14 6.07 -1.38
N TYR A 25 15.16 6.29 -0.56
CA TYR A 25 15.65 7.62 -0.21
C TYR A 25 17.18 7.59 -0.32
N VAL A 26 17.74 8.46 -1.16
CA VAL A 26 19.18 8.60 -1.44
C VAL A 26 19.59 10.04 -1.09
N PRO A 27 19.91 10.32 0.19
CA PRO A 27 20.14 11.67 0.68
C PRO A 27 21.28 12.41 -0.05
N GLU A 28 22.35 11.70 -0.40
CA GLU A 28 23.52 12.22 -1.10
C GLU A 28 23.22 12.72 -2.52
N GLU A 29 22.17 12.19 -3.15
CA GLU A 29 21.69 12.62 -4.46
C GLU A 29 20.48 13.57 -4.36
N GLY A 30 19.94 13.78 -3.15
CA GLY A 30 18.72 14.56 -2.95
C GLY A 30 17.46 13.89 -3.53
N ILE A 31 17.48 12.57 -3.71
CA ILE A 31 16.39 11.81 -4.34
C ILE A 31 15.57 11.08 -3.27
N GLY A 32 14.25 11.17 -3.38
CA GLY A 32 13.31 10.35 -2.63
C GLY A 32 12.13 9.98 -3.51
N VAL A 33 11.80 8.69 -3.55
CA VAL A 33 10.67 8.17 -4.33
C VAL A 33 9.91 7.19 -3.45
N ARG A 34 8.58 7.36 -3.39
CA ARG A 34 7.64 6.40 -2.80
C ARG A 34 6.49 6.21 -3.77
N ILE A 35 6.10 4.96 -3.98
CA ILE A 35 4.89 4.60 -4.73
C ILE A 35 3.98 3.91 -3.73
N GLU A 36 2.71 4.30 -3.70
CA GLU A 36 1.76 3.89 -2.69
C GLU A 36 0.42 3.57 -3.35
N ASP A 37 -0.13 2.40 -3.02
CA ASP A 37 -1.44 1.94 -3.46
C ASP A 37 -2.32 1.51 -2.29
N ASP A 38 -3.62 1.71 -2.44
CA ASP A 38 -4.66 1.25 -1.51
C ASP A 38 -5.15 -0.14 -1.92
N ILE A 39 -4.95 -1.13 -1.05
CA ILE A 39 -5.23 -2.53 -1.33
C ILE A 39 -6.37 -3.05 -0.45
N LEU A 40 -7.43 -3.54 -1.09
CA LEU A 40 -8.48 -4.34 -0.47
C LEU A 40 -8.11 -5.83 -0.57
N ILE A 41 -8.08 -6.54 0.56
CA ILE A 41 -7.93 -8.00 0.58
C ILE A 41 -9.28 -8.64 0.26
N THR A 42 -9.29 -9.56 -0.70
CA THR A 42 -10.47 -10.32 -1.10
C THR A 42 -10.34 -11.78 -0.65
N GLU A 43 -11.37 -12.60 -0.87
CA GLU A 43 -11.33 -14.03 -0.51
C GLU A 43 -10.25 -14.84 -1.24
N THR A 44 -9.87 -14.39 -2.44
CA THR A 44 -8.96 -15.12 -3.34
C THR A 44 -7.68 -14.34 -3.68
N GLY A 45 -7.51 -13.13 -3.16
CA GLY A 45 -6.38 -12.27 -3.46
C GLY A 45 -6.59 -10.85 -2.98
N TYR A 46 -6.48 -9.89 -3.91
CA TYR A 46 -6.61 -8.47 -3.61
C TYR A 46 -7.22 -7.68 -4.78
N GLU A 47 -7.72 -6.49 -4.47
CA GLU A 47 -8.09 -5.45 -5.43
C GLU A 47 -7.28 -4.17 -5.11
N ASN A 48 -6.68 -3.58 -6.15
CA ASN A 48 -6.04 -2.28 -6.04
C ASN A 48 -7.09 -1.18 -6.32
N LEU A 49 -7.41 -0.41 -5.28
CA LEU A 49 -8.43 0.64 -5.31
C LEU A 49 -7.92 1.93 -5.98
N SER A 50 -6.60 2.14 -6.02
CA SER A 50 -5.92 3.31 -6.59
C SER A 50 -5.39 3.09 -8.02
N ARG A 51 -5.60 1.91 -8.61
CA ARG A 51 -5.15 1.49 -9.96
C ARG A 51 -5.51 2.43 -11.12
N GLY A 52 -6.40 3.39 -10.90
CA GLY A 52 -6.72 4.44 -11.87
C GLY A 52 -5.57 5.42 -12.10
N LEU A 53 -4.58 5.45 -11.21
CA LEU A 53 -3.38 6.26 -11.32
C LEU A 53 -2.22 5.41 -11.87
N SER A 54 -1.51 5.93 -12.87
CA SER A 54 -0.33 5.25 -13.42
C SER A 54 0.83 5.31 -12.43
N THR A 55 1.43 4.15 -12.15
CA THR A 55 2.71 4.03 -11.44
C THR A 55 3.89 3.80 -12.38
N ALA A 56 3.63 3.72 -13.68
CA ALA A 56 4.68 3.69 -14.70
C ALA A 56 5.35 5.06 -14.80
N LEU A 57 6.70 5.04 -14.77
CA LEU A 57 7.58 6.18 -15.05
C LEU A 57 7.80 6.33 -16.55
#